data_AF-A0A8H2XH02-F1
#
_entry.id   AF-A0A8H2XH02-F1
#
_cell.length_a   1.000
_cell.length_b   1.000
_cell.length_c   1.000
_cell.angle_alpha   90.00
_cell.angle_beta   90.00
_cell.angle_gamma   90.00
#
_symmetry.space_group_name_H-M   'P 1'
#
loop_
_entity.id
_entity.type
_entity.pdbx_description
1 polymer ?
#
loop_
_entity_poly.entity_id
_entity_poly.type
_entity_poly.pdbx_seq_one_letter_code
_entity_poly.pdbx_strand_id
1 'polypeptide(L)'
;MRRIGLLPAPFPGLPAQMVDPKTNNPNGTYITWGAGSDSYFEYLIKYGRLTNNADPIWTKQWLIAVDSSITHLAQEAVDTDVKGLLYLGEWYNGTFRHLGSHLGCFHGGNWIMGGRLTDNDTIVNYGLRLTDSCWNTYERTATGLGPEVFGFVGSDGDRAGKVSPSPDDLAFYKENGFYSYNDNMWAYYDLRPEVLESNFYAWRATGDIKYQKRAHAALMSIEKYCKLDGGYVGIDDVRLVKQESYINQTETFLFAEVLKYLYLTFADPQKINLDEWVINTEAHPLIAPALLDTYAITRWVAPVEPFRLRAVRATVTMARSASYLNTLGWIVAIILLGTSWRLRHRVLKEE
;
A
#
# COMPACT_ATOMS: atom_id res chain seq x y z
N MET A 1 17.03 -10.63 -11.64
CA MET A 1 16.32 -11.15 -10.46
C MET A 1 16.83 -12.51 -9.99
N ARG A 2 16.83 -13.59 -10.80
CA ARG A 2 17.23 -14.95 -10.34
C ARG A 2 18.60 -14.98 -9.64
N ARG A 3 19.59 -14.29 -10.21
CA ARG A 3 20.93 -14.19 -9.62
C ARG A 3 20.93 -13.54 -8.24
N ILE A 4 20.13 -12.49 -8.02
CA ILE A 4 20.06 -11.75 -6.77
C ILE A 4 19.65 -12.68 -5.62
N GLY A 5 18.62 -13.51 -5.82
CA GLY A 5 18.19 -14.51 -4.84
C GLY A 5 19.16 -15.68 -4.62
N LEU A 6 20.27 -15.74 -5.36
CA LEU A 6 21.35 -16.72 -5.18
C LEU A 6 22.62 -16.10 -4.61
N LEU A 7 22.67 -14.77 -4.45
CA LEU A 7 23.82 -14.12 -3.83
C LEU A 7 23.81 -14.37 -2.31
N PRO A 8 24.98 -14.33 -1.64
CA PRO A 8 25.04 -14.30 -0.19
C PRO A 8 24.16 -13.18 0.37
N ALA A 9 23.36 -13.51 1.38
CA ALA A 9 22.37 -12.62 1.95
C ALA A 9 22.51 -12.60 3.48
N PRO A 10 22.29 -11.45 4.16
CA PRO A 10 22.36 -11.41 5.63
C PRO A 10 21.36 -12.37 6.30
N PHE A 11 20.18 -12.55 5.69
CA PHE A 11 19.22 -13.60 6.06
C PHE A 11 18.77 -14.37 4.81
N PRO A 12 18.33 -15.64 4.94
CA PRO A 12 17.84 -16.42 3.81
C PRO A 12 16.75 -15.67 3.02
N GLY A 13 16.88 -15.57 1.71
CA GLY A 13 15.89 -14.91 0.85
C GLY A 13 15.83 -13.38 0.96
N LEU A 14 16.62 -12.74 1.84
CA LEU A 14 16.66 -11.30 2.04
C LEU A 14 18.03 -10.73 1.58
N PRO A 15 18.24 -10.54 0.27
CA PRO A 15 19.51 -10.06 -0.27
C PRO A 15 19.79 -8.62 0.17
N ALA A 16 21.06 -8.21 0.07
CA ALA A 16 21.42 -6.80 0.23
C ALA A 16 20.74 -5.96 -0.86
N GLN A 17 20.32 -4.75 -0.51
CA GLN A 17 19.68 -3.80 -1.44
C GLN A 17 20.55 -3.46 -2.66
N MET A 18 21.89 -3.43 -2.51
CA MET A 18 22.80 -3.05 -3.59
C MET A 18 23.63 -4.24 -4.10
N VAL A 19 23.90 -4.25 -5.40
CA VAL A 19 24.82 -5.18 -6.08
C VAL A 19 25.83 -4.36 -6.88
N ASP A 20 27.12 -4.63 -6.70
CA ASP A 20 28.17 -3.98 -7.47
C ASP A 20 28.14 -4.46 -8.93
N PRO A 21 27.93 -3.59 -9.93
CA PRO A 21 27.84 -4.01 -11.33
C PRO A 21 29.15 -4.53 -11.91
N LYS A 22 30.31 -4.21 -11.33
CA LYS A 22 31.62 -4.70 -11.79
C LYS A 22 31.90 -6.10 -11.30
N THR A 23 31.68 -6.35 -10.00
CA THR A 23 32.01 -7.62 -9.36
C THR A 23 30.83 -8.59 -9.30
N ASN A 24 29.60 -8.06 -9.43
CA ASN A 24 28.34 -8.75 -9.17
C ASN A 24 28.19 -9.28 -7.74
N ASN A 25 28.92 -8.71 -6.78
CA ASN A 25 28.81 -9.07 -5.38
C ASN A 25 27.76 -8.18 -4.67
N PRO A 26 27.10 -8.69 -3.63
CA PRO A 26 26.33 -7.86 -2.70
C PRO A 26 27.17 -6.72 -2.15
N ASN A 27 26.57 -5.54 -2.01
CA ASN A 27 27.18 -4.39 -1.36
C ASN A 27 26.32 -3.95 -0.17
N GLY A 28 26.89 -4.04 1.03
CA GLY A 28 26.21 -3.71 2.27
C GLY A 28 25.33 -4.85 2.82
N THR A 29 24.62 -4.55 3.91
CA THR A 29 23.79 -5.51 4.64
C THR A 29 22.39 -4.97 4.93
N TYR A 30 22.03 -3.85 4.30
CA TYR A 30 20.73 -3.20 4.51
C TYR A 30 19.60 -4.04 3.90
N ILE A 31 18.57 -4.31 4.70
CA ILE A 31 17.37 -5.03 4.31
C ILE A 31 16.16 -4.22 4.77
N THR A 32 15.23 -4.02 3.86
CA THR A 32 13.94 -3.36 4.08
C THR A 32 12.94 -3.91 3.07
N TRP A 33 11.65 -3.87 3.41
CA TRP A 33 10.57 -3.99 2.41
C TRP A 33 10.20 -2.63 1.81
N GLY A 34 10.86 -1.53 2.22
CA GLY A 34 10.68 -0.22 1.61
C GLY A 34 11.56 0.02 0.39
N ALA A 35 11.83 1.31 0.16
CA ALA A 35 12.50 1.85 -1.03
C ALA A 35 13.70 1.01 -1.49
N GLY A 36 13.74 0.68 -2.78
CA GLY A 36 14.90 0.06 -3.45
C GLY A 36 14.98 -1.46 -3.34
N SER A 37 14.17 -2.08 -2.47
CA SER A 37 14.07 -3.55 -2.33
C SER A 37 12.63 -4.07 -2.50
N ASP A 38 11.63 -3.23 -2.20
CA ASP A 38 10.19 -3.45 -2.38
C ASP A 38 9.81 -4.31 -3.60
N SER A 39 9.91 -3.75 -4.80
CA SER A 39 9.43 -4.32 -6.06
C SER A 39 10.22 -5.56 -6.49
N TYR A 40 11.42 -5.78 -5.95
CA TYR A 40 12.12 -7.06 -6.10
C TYR A 40 11.32 -8.18 -5.43
N PHE A 41 10.93 -8.01 -4.15
CA PHE A 41 10.12 -9.01 -3.45
C PHE A 41 8.74 -9.14 -4.07
N GLU A 42 8.14 -8.01 -4.46
CA GLU A 42 6.85 -7.98 -5.13
C GLU A 42 6.83 -8.88 -6.38
N TYR A 43 7.87 -8.78 -7.21
CA TYR A 43 7.96 -9.51 -8.47
C TYR A 43 8.33 -10.97 -8.31
N LEU A 44 8.91 -11.41 -7.18
CA LEU A 44 9.15 -12.85 -6.96
C LEU A 44 7.84 -13.64 -7.03
N ILE A 45 6.79 -13.18 -6.35
CA ILE A 45 5.49 -13.85 -6.36
C ILE A 45 4.65 -13.49 -7.58
N LYS A 46 4.66 -12.21 -8.02
CA LYS A 46 3.91 -11.79 -9.22
C LYS A 46 4.42 -12.49 -10.49
N TYR A 47 5.73 -12.66 -10.65
CA TYR A 47 6.31 -13.42 -11.76
C TYR A 47 6.00 -14.92 -11.65
N GLY A 48 6.03 -15.48 -10.44
CA GLY A 48 5.55 -16.84 -10.16
C GLY A 48 4.12 -17.03 -10.69
N ARG A 49 3.20 -16.09 -10.39
CA ARG A 49 1.84 -16.13 -10.91
C ARG A 49 1.75 -15.96 -12.43
N LEU A 50 2.46 -14.98 -13.01
CA LEU A 50 2.42 -14.68 -14.46
C LEU A 50 2.90 -15.86 -15.32
N THR A 51 3.71 -16.75 -14.76
CA THR A 51 4.26 -17.92 -15.45
C THR A 51 3.60 -19.24 -15.03
N ASN A 52 2.51 -19.19 -14.25
CA ASN A 52 1.92 -20.37 -13.61
C ASN A 52 2.96 -21.24 -12.88
N ASN A 53 3.97 -20.59 -12.29
CA ASN A 53 5.04 -21.20 -11.53
C ASN A 53 5.82 -22.27 -12.33
N ALA A 54 5.98 -22.05 -13.64
CA ALA A 54 6.74 -22.92 -14.53
C ALA A 54 8.19 -23.17 -14.04
N ASP A 55 8.81 -22.17 -13.41
CA ASP A 55 10.01 -22.34 -12.58
C ASP A 55 9.65 -21.99 -11.12
N PRO A 56 9.59 -22.97 -10.19
CA PRO A 56 9.16 -22.73 -8.83
C PRO A 56 10.16 -21.93 -8.00
N ILE A 57 11.34 -21.63 -8.53
CA ILE A 57 12.37 -20.87 -7.81
C ILE A 57 11.85 -19.51 -7.35
N TRP A 58 10.98 -18.84 -8.11
CA TRP A 58 10.50 -17.49 -7.80
C TRP A 58 9.60 -17.49 -6.58
N THR A 59 8.56 -18.32 -6.60
CA THR A 59 7.64 -18.52 -5.48
C THR A 59 8.38 -19.08 -4.26
N LYS A 60 9.33 -20.00 -4.47
CA LYS A 60 10.16 -20.54 -3.37
C LYS A 60 11.01 -19.46 -2.70
N GLN A 61 11.67 -18.60 -3.48
CA GLN A 61 12.48 -17.50 -2.93
C GLN A 61 11.61 -16.49 -2.21
N TRP A 62 10.41 -16.20 -2.72
CA TRP A 62 9.45 -15.36 -2.03
C TRP A 62 9.03 -15.95 -0.67
N LEU A 63 8.69 -17.24 -0.61
CA LEU A 63 8.35 -17.92 0.64
C LEU A 63 9.48 -17.84 1.67
N ILE A 64 10.73 -18.05 1.24
CA ILE A 64 11.91 -17.92 2.11
C ILE A 64 12.05 -16.46 2.60
N ALA A 65 11.86 -15.48 1.72
CA ALA A 65 11.94 -14.06 2.10
C ALA A 65 10.86 -13.69 3.11
N VAL A 66 9.62 -14.15 2.94
CA VAL A 66 8.51 -13.93 3.89
C VAL A 66 8.81 -14.58 5.24
N ASP A 67 9.25 -15.83 5.26
CA ASP A 67 9.60 -16.55 6.50
C ASP A 67 10.72 -15.84 7.28
N SER A 68 11.79 -15.44 6.59
CA SER A 68 12.86 -14.63 7.18
C SER A 68 12.37 -13.26 7.64
N SER A 69 11.42 -12.64 6.93
CA SER A 69 10.86 -11.35 7.32
C SER A 69 10.00 -11.47 8.57
N ILE A 70 9.20 -12.53 8.70
CA ILE A 70 8.44 -12.82 9.93
C ILE A 70 9.40 -13.00 11.11
N THR A 71 10.53 -13.67 10.88
CA THR A 71 11.51 -13.98 11.94
C THR A 71 12.36 -12.78 12.36
N HIS A 72 12.77 -11.94 11.40
CA HIS A 72 13.82 -10.93 11.61
C HIS A 72 13.35 -9.49 11.45
N LEU A 73 12.25 -9.25 10.73
CA LEU A 73 11.79 -7.90 10.41
C LEU A 73 10.43 -7.56 11.03
N ALA A 74 9.58 -8.55 11.30
CA ALA A 74 8.25 -8.33 11.84
C ALA A 74 8.30 -8.18 13.37
N GLN A 75 7.71 -7.11 13.89
CA GLN A 75 7.65 -6.88 15.33
C GLN A 75 6.36 -6.15 15.72
N GLU A 76 5.82 -6.54 16.87
CA GLU A 76 4.66 -5.88 17.45
C GLU A 76 5.05 -4.56 18.11
N ALA A 77 4.24 -3.53 17.92
CA ALA A 77 4.36 -2.30 18.68
C ALA A 77 3.91 -2.54 20.12
N VAL A 78 4.77 -2.20 21.09
CA VAL A 78 4.52 -2.42 22.52
C VAL A 78 4.28 -1.11 23.26
N ASP A 79 3.69 -1.17 24.46
CA ASP A 79 3.49 0.02 25.29
C ASP A 79 2.70 1.16 24.63
N THR A 80 1.81 0.85 23.67
CA THR A 80 0.86 1.79 23.07
C THR A 80 -0.60 1.43 23.41
N ASP A 81 -1.51 2.40 23.32
CA ASP A 81 -2.95 2.22 23.53
C ASP A 81 -3.63 1.44 22.39
N VAL A 82 -3.05 1.46 21.18
CA VAL A 82 -3.53 0.69 20.04
C VAL A 82 -2.92 -0.72 20.05
N LYS A 83 -3.72 -1.73 20.38
CA LYS A 83 -3.24 -3.11 20.56
C LYS A 83 -3.12 -3.88 19.24
N GLY A 84 -2.15 -4.80 19.20
CA GLY A 84 -2.01 -5.80 18.12
C GLY A 84 -1.38 -5.28 16.82
N LEU A 85 -0.84 -4.07 16.83
CA LEU A 85 -0.12 -3.50 15.69
C LEU A 85 1.15 -4.30 15.41
N LEU A 86 1.26 -4.79 14.18
CA LEU A 86 2.43 -5.48 13.65
C LEU A 86 3.03 -4.65 12.51
N TYR A 87 4.30 -4.29 12.62
CA TYR A 87 5.02 -3.57 11.56
C TYR A 87 6.22 -4.39 11.07
N LEU A 88 6.66 -4.10 9.84
CA LEU A 88 7.98 -4.52 9.38
C LEU A 88 8.96 -3.37 9.61
N GLY A 89 9.99 -3.66 10.40
CA GLY A 89 11.15 -2.78 10.53
C GLY A 89 12.21 -3.07 9.47
N GLU A 90 13.39 -2.49 9.68
CA GLU A 90 14.54 -2.63 8.79
C GLU A 90 15.71 -3.28 9.50
N TRP A 91 16.64 -3.84 8.73
CA TRP A 91 17.91 -4.32 9.24
C TRP A 91 19.05 -3.52 8.65
N TYR A 92 19.90 -2.94 9.49
CA TYR A 92 21.06 -2.17 9.05
C TYR A 92 22.27 -2.46 9.93
N ASN A 93 23.37 -2.94 9.32
CA ASN A 93 24.66 -3.19 9.98
C ASN A 93 24.54 -4.00 11.29
N GLY A 94 23.78 -5.09 11.25
CA GLY A 94 23.64 -5.99 12.40
C GLY A 94 22.58 -5.56 13.42
N THR A 95 21.85 -4.47 13.16
CA THR A 95 20.88 -3.89 14.09
C THR A 95 19.51 -3.78 13.44
N PHE A 96 18.48 -4.25 14.15
CA PHE A 96 17.09 -4.00 13.80
C PHE A 96 16.71 -2.54 14.08
N ARG A 97 16.00 -1.91 13.14
CA ARG A 97 15.51 -0.54 13.22
C ARG A 97 13.99 -0.54 13.15
N HIS A 98 13.36 0.11 14.13
CA HIS A 98 11.91 0.22 14.24
C HIS A 98 11.36 1.33 13.31
N LEU A 99 11.60 1.19 12.01
CA LEU A 99 11.17 2.13 10.99
C LEU A 99 10.35 1.41 9.94
N GLY A 100 9.17 1.95 9.66
CA GLY A 100 8.37 1.60 8.49
C GLY A 100 8.30 2.78 7.53
N SER A 101 7.89 2.51 6.29
CA SER A 101 7.68 3.55 5.28
C SER A 101 6.35 3.35 4.57
N HIS A 102 5.83 4.41 3.98
CA HIS A 102 4.67 4.36 3.10
C HIS A 102 4.92 3.37 1.96
N LEU A 103 6.08 3.47 1.31
CA LEU A 103 6.53 2.52 0.28
C LEU A 103 6.48 1.07 0.77
N GLY A 104 6.94 0.82 2.00
CA GLY A 104 6.90 -0.53 2.58
C GLY A 104 5.49 -1.11 2.67
N CYS A 105 4.45 -0.28 2.83
CA CYS A 105 3.09 -0.74 3.08
C CYS A 105 2.46 -1.59 1.96
N PHE A 106 3.07 -1.72 0.78
CA PHE A 106 2.64 -2.66 -0.26
C PHE A 106 2.73 -4.12 0.20
N HIS A 107 3.60 -4.42 1.18
CA HIS A 107 3.87 -5.77 1.67
C HIS A 107 2.59 -6.48 2.13
N GLY A 108 1.59 -5.74 2.65
CA GLY A 108 0.33 -6.31 3.11
C GLY A 108 -0.42 -7.00 1.96
N GLY A 109 -0.66 -6.28 0.86
CA GLY A 109 -1.29 -6.80 -0.34
C GLY A 109 -0.46 -7.89 -1.01
N ASN A 110 0.87 -7.72 -1.03
CA ASN A 110 1.78 -8.73 -1.58
C ASN A 110 1.71 -10.07 -0.83
N TRP A 111 1.69 -10.03 0.51
CA TRP A 111 1.61 -11.21 1.37
C TRP A 111 0.24 -11.86 1.30
N ILE A 112 -0.85 -11.08 1.27
CA ILE A 112 -2.19 -11.60 1.02
C ILE A 112 -2.24 -12.34 -0.32
N MET A 113 -1.72 -11.74 -1.38
CA MET A 113 -1.69 -12.37 -2.70
C MET A 113 -0.88 -13.66 -2.71
N GLY A 114 0.35 -13.63 -2.22
CA GLY A 114 1.21 -14.80 -2.23
C GLY A 114 0.76 -15.91 -1.28
N GLY A 115 0.20 -15.57 -0.12
CA GLY A 115 -0.39 -16.54 0.80
C GLY A 115 -1.55 -17.29 0.16
N ARG A 116 -2.44 -16.59 -0.58
CA ARG A 116 -3.49 -17.26 -1.36
C ARG A 116 -2.92 -18.14 -2.46
N LEU A 117 -1.99 -17.63 -3.25
CA LEU A 117 -1.38 -18.42 -4.33
C LEU A 117 -0.66 -19.68 -3.83
N THR A 118 -0.22 -19.70 -2.59
CA THR A 118 0.54 -20.82 -2.00
C THR A 118 -0.25 -21.64 -0.97
N ASP A 119 -1.55 -21.40 -0.83
CA ASP A 119 -2.42 -22.07 0.16
C ASP A 119 -1.87 -21.99 1.59
N ASN A 120 -1.52 -20.76 1.98
CA ASN A 120 -0.90 -20.45 3.26
C ASN A 120 -1.65 -19.32 3.98
N ASP A 121 -2.67 -19.71 4.74
CA ASP A 121 -3.48 -18.79 5.54
C ASP A 121 -2.67 -18.05 6.61
N THR A 122 -1.56 -18.63 7.10
CA THR A 122 -0.67 -17.93 8.03
C THR A 122 -0.12 -16.66 7.38
N ILE A 123 0.39 -16.76 6.15
CA ILE A 123 0.91 -15.59 5.42
C ILE A 123 -0.21 -14.60 5.08
N VAL A 124 -1.40 -15.09 4.71
CA VAL A 124 -2.58 -14.22 4.49
C VAL A 124 -2.91 -13.42 5.76
N ASN A 125 -2.93 -14.08 6.93
CA ASN A 125 -3.22 -13.44 8.20
C ASN A 125 -2.15 -12.40 8.60
N TYR A 126 -0.87 -12.69 8.35
CA TYR A 126 0.19 -11.70 8.50
C TYR A 126 -0.03 -10.50 7.57
N GLY A 127 -0.33 -10.73 6.29
CA GLY A 127 -0.61 -9.66 5.33
C GLY A 127 -1.81 -8.79 5.71
N LEU A 128 -2.88 -9.37 6.28
CA LEU A 128 -4.02 -8.63 6.82
C LEU A 128 -3.64 -7.78 8.03
N ARG A 129 -2.85 -8.31 8.97
CA ARG A 129 -2.34 -7.56 10.13
C ARG A 129 -1.47 -6.39 9.70
N LEU A 130 -0.53 -6.64 8.78
CA LEU A 130 0.34 -5.61 8.20
C LEU A 130 -0.46 -4.51 7.49
N THR A 131 -1.51 -4.89 6.75
CA THR A 131 -2.42 -3.93 6.11
C THR A 131 -3.16 -3.08 7.15
N ASP A 132 -3.63 -3.69 8.24
CA ASP A 132 -4.33 -2.98 9.31
C ASP A 132 -3.39 -2.01 10.06
N SER A 133 -2.13 -2.39 10.29
CA SER A 133 -1.12 -1.51 10.89
C SER A 133 -0.74 -0.34 9.97
N CYS A 134 -0.57 -0.58 8.67
CA CYS A 134 -0.33 0.49 7.70
C CYS A 134 -1.51 1.46 7.61
N TRP A 135 -2.75 0.96 7.69
CA TRP A 135 -3.92 1.84 7.77
C TRP A 135 -3.95 2.68 9.06
N ASN A 136 -3.47 2.14 10.18
CA ASN A 136 -3.37 2.89 11.44
C ASN A 136 -2.52 4.17 11.27
N THR A 137 -1.53 4.19 10.37
CA THR A 137 -0.75 5.41 10.10
C THR A 137 -1.54 6.49 9.36
N TYR A 138 -2.58 6.10 8.61
CA TYR A 138 -3.53 7.05 8.01
C TYR A 138 -4.53 7.56 9.04
N GLU A 139 -5.20 6.65 9.75
CA GLU A 139 -6.35 6.98 10.59
C GLU A 139 -6.03 7.90 11.78
N ARG A 140 -4.76 7.93 12.21
CA ARG A 140 -4.34 8.63 13.43
C ARG A 140 -3.67 9.98 13.19
N THR A 141 -3.37 10.33 11.95
CA THR A 141 -2.82 11.67 11.64
C THR A 141 -3.95 12.68 11.53
N ALA A 142 -3.64 13.97 11.74
CA ALA A 142 -4.65 15.03 11.68
C ALA A 142 -5.28 15.19 10.28
N THR A 143 -4.53 14.81 9.24
CA THR A 143 -5.00 14.86 7.85
C THR A 143 -5.70 13.57 7.41
N GLY A 144 -5.59 12.47 8.15
CA GLY A 144 -6.10 11.17 7.69
C GLY A 144 -5.28 10.57 6.54
N LEU A 145 -4.00 10.97 6.42
CA LEU A 145 -3.02 10.50 5.43
C LEU A 145 -1.76 10.03 6.16
N GLY A 146 -1.15 8.95 5.69
CA GLY A 146 0.04 8.38 6.32
C GLY A 146 1.32 9.14 5.94
N PRO A 147 2.30 9.26 6.86
CA PRO A 147 3.60 9.87 6.57
C PRO A 147 4.45 8.96 5.68
N GLU A 148 5.44 9.55 4.99
CA GLU A 148 6.42 8.83 4.18
C GLU A 148 7.21 7.79 4.99
N VAL A 149 7.65 8.14 6.19
CA VAL A 149 8.37 7.25 7.11
C VAL A 149 7.81 7.43 8.52
N PHE A 150 7.70 6.34 9.26
CA PHE A 150 7.23 6.33 10.64
C PHE A 150 8.10 5.43 11.52
N GLY A 151 8.24 5.82 12.79
CA GLY A 151 8.85 5.02 13.83
C GLY A 151 7.81 4.29 14.67
N PHE A 152 8.23 3.22 15.33
CA PHE A 152 7.46 2.51 16.34
C PHE A 152 8.38 1.99 17.46
N VAL A 153 7.83 1.46 18.55
CA VAL A 153 8.63 0.89 19.65
C VAL A 153 8.31 -0.59 19.76
N GLY A 154 9.34 -1.43 19.68
CA GLY A 154 9.22 -2.86 19.85
C GLY A 154 9.65 -3.31 21.24
N SER A 155 9.54 -4.62 21.49
CA SER A 155 9.91 -5.25 22.76
C SER A 155 11.37 -5.05 23.19
N ASP A 156 12.26 -4.73 22.26
CA ASP A 156 13.69 -4.50 22.48
C ASP A 156 14.05 -3.00 22.50
N GLY A 157 13.03 -2.14 22.68
CA GLY A 157 13.12 -0.69 22.86
C GLY A 157 12.88 0.08 21.56
N ASP A 158 13.21 1.38 21.59
CA ASP A 158 13.22 2.19 20.38
C ASP A 158 14.62 2.16 19.74
N ARG A 159 14.66 1.79 18.45
CA ARG A 159 15.88 1.80 17.62
C ARG A 159 15.62 2.43 16.26
N ALA A 160 14.66 3.36 16.18
CA ALA A 160 14.29 4.01 14.94
C ALA A 160 15.37 5.01 14.49
N GLY A 161 16.39 4.49 13.78
CA GLY A 161 17.35 5.32 13.04
C GLY A 161 18.28 6.21 13.85
N LYS A 162 18.84 7.24 13.19
CA LYS A 162 19.92 8.09 13.72
C LYS A 162 19.45 9.16 14.71
N VAL A 163 18.16 9.50 14.70
CA VAL A 163 17.57 10.56 15.52
C VAL A 163 16.64 9.91 16.53
N SER A 164 16.85 10.17 17.81
CA SER A 164 15.93 9.72 18.86
C SER A 164 14.63 10.52 18.78
N PRO A 165 13.46 9.90 19.00
CA PRO A 165 12.19 10.61 19.05
C PRO A 165 12.20 11.66 20.17
N SER A 166 11.53 12.78 19.93
CA SER A 166 11.26 13.78 20.94
C SER A 166 10.23 13.27 21.97
N PRO A 167 10.08 13.93 23.13
CA PRO A 167 9.01 13.61 24.08
C PRO A 167 7.60 13.66 23.46
N ASP A 168 7.37 14.58 22.52
CA ASP A 168 6.09 14.71 21.82
C ASP A 168 5.84 13.54 20.85
N ASP A 169 6.89 13.06 20.17
CA ASP A 169 6.82 11.86 19.32
C ASP A 169 6.45 10.63 20.16
N LEU A 170 7.07 10.48 21.34
CA LEU A 170 6.77 9.37 22.26
C LEU A 170 5.37 9.47 22.88
N ALA A 171 4.88 10.69 23.15
CA ALA A 171 3.51 10.91 23.59
C ALA A 171 2.51 10.53 22.48
N PHE A 172 2.76 10.96 21.25
CA PHE A 172 1.96 10.57 20.09
C PHE A 172 1.99 9.06 19.87
N TYR A 173 3.16 8.42 19.99
CA TYR A 173 3.32 6.96 19.94
C TYR A 173 2.48 6.25 21.00
N LYS A 174 2.49 6.75 22.24
CA LYS A 174 1.75 6.12 23.33
C LYS A 174 0.27 5.99 23.01
N GLU A 175 -0.31 7.02 22.39
CA GLU A 175 -1.73 7.04 21.99
C GLU A 175 -2.01 6.28 20.68
N ASN A 176 -1.07 6.32 19.71
CA ASN A 176 -1.37 5.95 18.32
C ASN A 176 -0.59 4.75 17.78
N GLY A 177 0.49 4.33 18.45
CA GLY A 177 1.26 3.12 18.12
C GLY A 177 2.25 3.26 16.97
N PHE A 178 2.50 4.49 16.52
CA PHE A 178 3.61 4.91 15.66
C PHE A 178 3.86 6.40 15.94
N TYR A 179 4.94 6.94 15.41
CA TYR A 179 5.19 8.39 15.37
C TYR A 179 5.85 8.79 14.05
N SER A 180 5.75 10.07 13.72
CA SER A 180 6.46 10.67 12.59
C SER A 180 7.31 11.82 13.10
N TYR A 181 8.54 11.96 12.58
CA TYR A 181 9.55 12.85 13.11
C TYR A 181 9.19 14.32 12.89
N ASN A 182 9.38 15.15 13.92
CA ASN A 182 9.09 16.59 13.91
C ASN A 182 9.95 17.44 12.96
N ASP A 183 10.93 16.87 12.27
CA ASP A 183 11.82 17.59 11.35
C ASP A 183 11.29 17.72 9.90
N ASN A 184 10.02 17.36 9.67
CA ASN A 184 9.28 17.40 8.39
C ASN A 184 9.87 16.53 7.27
N MET A 185 11.11 16.05 7.37
CA MET A 185 11.76 15.28 6.32
C MET A 185 10.99 13.99 5.98
N TRP A 186 10.26 13.43 6.94
CA TRP A 186 9.59 12.13 6.82
C TRP A 186 8.06 12.19 7.02
N ALA A 187 7.52 13.38 7.34
CA ALA A 187 6.12 13.56 7.66
C ALA A 187 5.24 13.89 6.44
N TYR A 188 5.84 14.01 5.25
CA TYR A 188 5.14 14.38 4.04
C TYR A 188 4.30 13.23 3.47
N TYR A 189 3.34 13.57 2.61
CA TYR A 189 2.58 12.62 1.79
C TYR A 189 2.61 13.06 0.33
N ASP A 190 3.28 12.27 -0.51
CA ASP A 190 3.50 12.57 -1.93
C ASP A 190 2.58 11.76 -2.84
N LEU A 191 1.28 11.68 -2.50
CA LEU A 191 0.26 11.00 -3.31
C LEU A 191 0.56 9.52 -3.59
N ARG A 192 1.22 8.83 -2.66
CA ARG A 192 1.62 7.43 -2.84
C ARG A 192 0.47 6.43 -2.67
N PRO A 193 0.50 5.27 -3.35
CA PRO A 193 -0.60 4.32 -3.40
C PRO A 193 -0.54 3.14 -2.42
N GLU A 194 0.59 2.83 -1.77
CA GLU A 194 0.84 1.47 -1.28
C GLU A 194 -0.10 1.02 -0.14
N VAL A 195 -0.55 1.95 0.71
CA VAL A 195 -1.58 1.65 1.73
C VAL A 195 -2.92 1.33 1.06
N LEU A 196 -3.27 2.03 -0.03
CA LEU A 196 -4.49 1.81 -0.80
C LEU A 196 -4.41 0.52 -1.63
N GLU A 197 -3.23 0.17 -2.14
CA GLU A 197 -2.96 -1.13 -2.78
C GLU A 197 -3.25 -2.28 -1.81
N SER A 198 -2.60 -2.28 -0.64
CA SER A 198 -2.81 -3.32 0.38
C SER A 198 -4.25 -3.38 0.86
N ASN A 199 -4.90 -2.23 1.02
CA ASN A 199 -6.32 -2.15 1.34
C ASN A 199 -7.21 -2.78 0.25
N PHE A 200 -6.90 -2.58 -1.03
CA PHE A 200 -7.59 -3.22 -2.15
C PHE A 200 -7.42 -4.74 -2.12
N TYR A 201 -6.19 -5.25 -1.94
CA TYR A 201 -5.94 -6.69 -1.84
C TYR A 201 -6.66 -7.32 -0.65
N ALA A 202 -6.68 -6.64 0.50
CA ALA A 202 -7.39 -7.11 1.69
C ALA A 202 -8.93 -7.12 1.50
N TRP A 203 -9.48 -6.11 0.81
CA TRP A 203 -10.88 -6.13 0.36
C TRP A 203 -11.18 -7.33 -0.53
N ARG A 204 -10.37 -7.57 -1.57
CA ARG A 204 -10.57 -8.71 -2.48
C ARG A 204 -10.41 -10.06 -1.80
N ALA A 205 -9.56 -10.15 -0.78
CA ALA A 205 -9.39 -11.36 -0.01
C ALA A 205 -10.61 -11.65 0.87
N THR A 206 -11.03 -10.66 1.65
CA THR A 206 -11.90 -10.91 2.80
C THR A 206 -13.36 -10.55 2.54
N GLY A 207 -13.60 -9.59 1.65
CA GLY A 207 -14.90 -8.99 1.50
C GLY A 207 -15.37 -8.14 2.68
N ASP A 208 -14.48 -7.79 3.60
CA ASP A 208 -14.82 -6.95 4.75
C ASP A 208 -14.99 -5.49 4.31
N ILE A 209 -16.20 -4.97 4.50
CA ILE A 209 -16.56 -3.59 4.15
C ILE A 209 -15.71 -2.54 4.88
N LYS A 210 -14.96 -2.89 5.94
CA LYS A 210 -14.01 -1.96 6.57
C LYS A 210 -13.03 -1.41 5.53
N TYR A 211 -12.53 -2.23 4.61
CA TYR A 211 -11.57 -1.80 3.58
C TYR A 211 -12.19 -0.79 2.59
N GLN A 212 -13.49 -0.89 2.30
CA GLN A 212 -14.19 0.13 1.51
C GLN A 212 -14.36 1.44 2.27
N LYS A 213 -14.65 1.38 3.57
CA LYS A 213 -14.72 2.59 4.44
C LYS A 213 -13.37 3.31 4.51
N ARG A 214 -12.27 2.55 4.58
CA ARG A 214 -10.90 3.06 4.55
C ARG A 214 -10.59 3.78 3.23
N ALA A 215 -10.86 3.13 2.09
CA ALA A 215 -10.70 3.75 0.78
C ALA A 215 -11.50 5.06 0.66
N HIS A 216 -12.73 5.08 1.18
CA HIS A 216 -13.55 6.30 1.21
C HIS A 216 -12.94 7.39 2.09
N ALA A 217 -12.47 7.04 3.30
CA ALA A 217 -11.83 8.00 4.20
C ALA A 217 -10.56 8.61 3.57
N ALA A 218 -9.70 7.79 2.96
CA ALA A 218 -8.51 8.28 2.28
C ALA A 218 -8.84 9.20 1.09
N LEU A 219 -9.84 8.85 0.27
CA LEU A 219 -10.29 9.72 -0.81
C LEU A 219 -10.76 11.08 -0.29
N MET A 220 -11.52 11.12 0.81
CA MET A 220 -11.96 12.37 1.43
C MET A 220 -10.78 13.20 1.95
N SER A 221 -9.76 12.55 2.51
CA SER A 221 -8.53 13.22 2.94
C SER A 221 -7.75 13.80 1.75
N ILE A 222 -7.57 13.04 0.67
CA ILE A 222 -6.92 13.51 -0.55
C ILE A 222 -7.68 14.70 -1.16
N GLU A 223 -9.01 14.61 -1.27
CA GLU A 223 -9.86 15.73 -1.76
C GLU A 223 -9.73 16.98 -0.89
N LYS A 224 -9.60 16.81 0.43
CA LYS A 224 -9.55 17.93 1.37
C LYS A 224 -8.18 18.59 1.43
N TYR A 225 -7.11 17.81 1.46
CA TYR A 225 -5.77 18.30 1.77
C TYR A 225 -4.84 18.39 0.57
N CYS A 226 -5.06 17.60 -0.49
CA CYS A 226 -4.18 17.55 -1.65
C CYS A 226 -4.72 18.30 -2.87
N LYS A 227 -6.01 18.64 -2.89
CA LYS A 227 -6.64 19.26 -4.06
C LYS A 227 -6.43 20.77 -4.11
N LEU A 228 -5.94 21.25 -5.25
CA LEU A 228 -5.85 22.66 -5.63
C LEU A 228 -6.62 22.89 -6.95
N ASP A 229 -6.79 24.15 -7.36
CA ASP A 229 -7.53 24.51 -8.58
C ASP A 229 -7.00 23.82 -9.84
N GLY A 230 -5.69 23.54 -9.89
CA GLY A 230 -5.00 22.93 -11.03
C GLY A 230 -4.85 21.40 -11.01
N GLY A 231 -5.17 20.73 -9.89
CA GLY A 231 -4.91 19.30 -9.75
C GLY A 231 -4.74 18.85 -8.29
N TYR A 232 -3.98 17.77 -8.10
CA TYR A 232 -3.64 17.24 -6.77
C TYR A 232 -2.15 17.31 -6.55
N VAL A 233 -1.74 17.72 -5.36
CA VAL A 233 -0.35 17.88 -4.95
C VAL A 233 -0.10 17.17 -3.63
N GLY A 234 1.15 16.78 -3.39
CA GLY A 234 1.56 16.27 -2.09
C GLY A 234 1.52 17.36 -1.00
N ILE A 235 1.51 16.94 0.26
CA ILE A 235 1.54 17.82 1.43
C ILE A 235 2.82 17.57 2.23
N ASP A 236 3.37 18.63 2.84
CA ASP A 236 4.67 18.57 3.53
C ASP A 236 4.57 17.94 4.93
N ASP A 237 3.40 18.00 5.57
CA ASP A 237 3.20 17.46 6.91
C ASP A 237 1.77 16.95 7.14
N VAL A 238 1.63 15.63 7.25
CA VAL A 238 0.36 14.95 7.51
C VAL A 238 -0.22 15.21 8.91
N ARG A 239 0.56 15.79 9.82
CA ARG A 239 0.13 16.12 11.20
C ARG A 239 -0.56 17.47 11.28
N LEU A 240 -0.46 18.30 10.24
CA LEU A 240 -1.01 19.65 10.23
C LEU A 240 -2.29 19.74 9.41
N VAL A 241 -3.39 20.19 10.01
CA VAL A 241 -4.64 20.42 9.26
C VAL A 241 -4.56 21.65 8.34
N LYS A 242 -3.65 22.58 8.65
CA LYS A 242 -3.34 23.76 7.83
C LYS A 242 -1.98 23.53 7.19
N GLN A 243 -1.97 23.44 5.87
CA GLN A 243 -0.75 23.30 5.08
C GLN A 243 -0.17 24.69 4.82
N GLU A 244 1.09 24.91 5.19
CA GLU A 244 1.82 26.17 4.93
C GLU A 244 2.44 26.19 3.53
N SER A 245 2.75 25.00 2.99
CA SER A 245 3.25 24.78 1.64
C SER A 245 2.77 23.42 1.11
N TYR A 246 3.04 23.20 -0.18
CA TYR A 246 2.69 21.97 -0.89
C TYR A 246 3.92 21.48 -1.65
N ILE A 247 4.02 20.17 -1.81
CA ILE A 247 4.97 19.58 -2.74
C ILE A 247 4.47 19.91 -4.14
N ASN A 248 5.12 20.85 -4.83
CA ASN A 248 4.66 21.41 -6.10
C ASN A 248 4.91 20.47 -7.29
N GLN A 249 4.44 19.24 -7.18
CA GLN A 249 4.49 18.20 -8.21
C GLN A 249 3.23 17.31 -8.11
N THR A 250 2.82 16.77 -9.26
CA THR A 250 1.80 15.74 -9.34
C THR A 250 2.42 14.53 -10.03
N GLU A 251 2.69 13.50 -9.25
CA GLU A 251 3.31 12.30 -9.77
C GLU A 251 2.35 11.48 -10.63
N THR A 252 2.90 10.76 -11.61
CA THR A 252 2.10 9.97 -12.55
C THR A 252 1.35 8.83 -11.86
N PHE A 253 1.88 8.32 -10.74
CA PHE A 253 1.26 7.27 -9.95
C PHE A 253 -0.01 7.71 -9.22
N LEU A 254 -0.32 9.01 -9.13
CA LEU A 254 -1.68 9.44 -8.75
C LEU A 254 -2.70 8.81 -9.70
N PHE A 255 -2.46 8.95 -11.01
CA PHE A 255 -3.36 8.48 -12.06
C PHE A 255 -3.25 6.98 -12.28
N ALA A 256 -2.02 6.45 -12.30
CA ALA A 256 -1.83 5.03 -12.48
C ALA A 256 -2.32 4.26 -11.25
N GLU A 257 -2.04 4.69 -10.03
CA GLU A 257 -2.14 3.80 -8.88
C GLU A 257 -3.21 4.22 -7.90
N VAL A 258 -3.10 5.42 -7.31
CA VAL A 258 -4.03 5.90 -6.26
C VAL A 258 -5.47 5.87 -6.76
N LEU A 259 -5.75 6.52 -7.89
CA LEU A 259 -7.10 6.56 -8.44
C LEU A 259 -7.58 5.18 -8.88
N LYS A 260 -6.68 4.29 -9.33
CA LYS A 260 -7.05 2.94 -9.77
C LYS A 260 -7.40 2.04 -8.60
N TYR A 261 -6.60 1.99 -7.54
CA TYR A 261 -6.89 1.16 -6.37
C TYR A 261 -8.13 1.66 -5.61
N LEU A 262 -8.34 2.97 -5.53
CA LEU A 262 -9.58 3.54 -5.02
C LEU A 262 -10.78 3.10 -5.87
N TYR A 263 -10.69 3.24 -7.20
CA TYR A 263 -11.74 2.80 -8.11
C TYR A 263 -12.04 1.29 -7.98
N LEU A 264 -11.02 0.44 -8.03
CA LEU A 264 -11.16 -1.03 -8.01
C LEU A 264 -11.67 -1.58 -6.67
N THR A 265 -11.53 -0.81 -5.58
CA THR A 265 -12.09 -1.15 -4.26
C THR A 265 -13.62 -1.01 -4.24
N PHE A 266 -14.18 -0.10 -5.04
CA PHE A 266 -15.64 0.11 -5.16
C PHE A 266 -16.26 -0.55 -6.39
N ALA A 267 -15.45 -0.85 -7.41
CA ALA A 267 -15.91 -1.51 -8.63
C ALA A 267 -16.40 -2.94 -8.37
N ASP A 268 -17.13 -3.49 -9.34
CA ASP A 268 -17.50 -4.90 -9.40
C ASP A 268 -16.24 -5.79 -9.23
N PRO A 269 -16.21 -6.72 -8.27
CA PRO A 269 -15.06 -7.60 -8.06
C PRO A 269 -14.68 -8.48 -9.26
N GLN A 270 -15.56 -8.69 -10.24
CA GLN A 270 -15.20 -9.37 -11.49
C GLN A 270 -14.32 -8.50 -12.40
N LYS A 271 -14.30 -7.17 -12.19
CA LYS A 271 -13.40 -6.28 -12.92
C LYS A 271 -11.98 -6.38 -12.36
N ILE A 272 -11.05 -6.78 -13.23
CA ILE A 272 -9.65 -7.08 -12.87
C ILE A 272 -9.62 -8.10 -11.71
N ASN A 273 -10.21 -9.28 -11.96
CA ASN A 273 -10.17 -10.39 -11.01
C ASN A 273 -8.73 -10.88 -10.81
N LEU A 274 -8.28 -10.99 -9.55
CA LEU A 274 -6.93 -11.42 -9.19
C LEU A 274 -6.62 -12.89 -9.51
N ASP A 275 -7.63 -13.68 -9.89
CA ASP A 275 -7.46 -15.01 -10.50
C ASP A 275 -6.96 -14.92 -11.95
N GLU A 276 -7.29 -13.85 -12.69
CA GLU A 276 -6.97 -13.68 -14.12
C GLU A 276 -5.90 -12.62 -14.38
N TRP A 277 -5.76 -11.66 -13.47
CA TRP A 277 -4.90 -10.50 -13.63
C TRP A 277 -3.83 -10.44 -12.55
N VAL A 278 -2.61 -10.11 -12.96
CA VAL A 278 -1.53 -9.70 -12.07
C VAL A 278 -1.28 -8.22 -12.33
N ILE A 279 -1.45 -7.40 -11.30
CA ILE A 279 -1.19 -5.96 -11.39
C ILE A 279 0.32 -5.74 -11.18
N ASN A 280 1.01 -5.05 -12.09
CA ASN A 280 2.44 -4.75 -11.94
C ASN A 280 2.70 -3.70 -10.82
N THR A 281 3.96 -3.31 -10.58
CA THR A 281 4.33 -2.35 -9.50
C THR A 281 3.83 -0.92 -9.72
N GLU A 282 3.32 -0.58 -10.91
CA GLU A 282 2.76 0.73 -11.26
C GLU A 282 1.25 0.63 -11.53
N ALA A 283 0.59 -0.28 -10.81
CA ALA A 283 -0.81 -0.62 -10.94
C ALA A 283 -1.32 -0.95 -12.37
N HIS A 284 -0.49 -1.40 -13.31
CA HIS A 284 -0.91 -1.80 -14.65
C HIS A 284 -1.28 -3.29 -14.69
N PRO A 285 -2.55 -3.64 -15.00
CA PRO A 285 -2.97 -5.04 -15.06
C PRO A 285 -2.35 -5.79 -16.23
N LEU A 286 -1.76 -6.94 -15.95
CA LEU A 286 -1.25 -7.92 -16.90
C LEU A 286 -2.13 -9.17 -16.87
N ILE A 287 -2.47 -9.70 -18.04
CA ILE A 287 -3.24 -10.95 -18.12
C ILE A 287 -2.32 -12.10 -17.75
N ALA A 288 -2.74 -12.92 -16.80
CA ALA A 288 -2.04 -14.12 -16.40
C ALA A 288 -2.68 -15.36 -17.07
N PRO A 289 -1.93 -16.45 -17.27
CA PRO A 289 -2.51 -17.68 -17.80
C PRO A 289 -3.60 -18.23 -16.86
N ALA A 290 -4.51 -19.05 -17.40
CA ALA A 290 -5.56 -19.70 -16.61
C ALA A 290 -4.97 -20.43 -15.39
N LEU A 291 -5.66 -20.33 -14.25
CA LEU A 291 -5.21 -20.99 -13.02
C LEU A 291 -5.10 -22.50 -13.22
N LEU A 292 -3.99 -23.07 -12.76
CA LEU A 292 -3.84 -24.52 -12.65
C LEU A 292 -4.73 -25.05 -11.51
N ASP A 293 -5.13 -26.31 -11.57
CA ASP A 293 -5.96 -26.95 -10.54
C ASP A 293 -5.29 -26.90 -9.14
N THR A 294 -3.96 -26.87 -9.08
CA THR A 294 -3.20 -26.70 -7.84
C THR A 294 -3.43 -25.33 -7.17
N TYR A 295 -3.84 -24.32 -7.93
CA TYR A 295 -4.26 -23.01 -7.41
C TYR A 295 -5.76 -22.93 -7.12
N ALA A 296 -6.56 -23.90 -7.59
CA ALA A 296 -8.01 -23.83 -7.50
C ALA A 296 -8.54 -23.93 -6.05
N ILE A 297 -7.73 -24.42 -5.12
CA ILE A 297 -8.05 -24.53 -3.68
C ILE A 297 -8.23 -23.13 -3.06
N THR A 298 -7.60 -22.09 -3.61
CA THR A 298 -7.48 -20.75 -3.01
C THR A 298 -7.96 -19.61 -3.89
N ARG A 299 -8.90 -19.89 -4.80
CA ARG A 299 -9.50 -18.85 -5.66
C ARG A 299 -9.94 -17.65 -4.85
N TRP A 300 -9.81 -16.47 -5.43
CA TRP A 300 -10.28 -15.24 -4.79
C TRP A 300 -11.81 -15.24 -4.72
N VAL A 301 -12.37 -15.73 -3.61
CA VAL A 301 -13.79 -15.59 -3.31
C VAL A 301 -14.03 -14.17 -2.77
N ALA A 302 -14.05 -13.19 -3.68
CA ALA A 302 -14.45 -11.83 -3.35
C ALA A 302 -15.98 -11.78 -3.10
N PRO A 303 -16.50 -10.74 -2.40
CA PRO A 303 -17.94 -10.49 -2.34
C PRO A 303 -18.56 -10.47 -3.73
N VAL A 304 -19.68 -11.16 -3.87
CA VAL A 304 -20.33 -11.34 -5.18
C VAL A 304 -21.11 -10.10 -5.61
N GLU A 305 -21.33 -9.15 -4.70
CA GLU A 305 -22.16 -7.97 -4.96
C GLU A 305 -21.31 -6.69 -5.03
N PRO A 306 -21.48 -5.86 -6.06
CA PRO A 306 -20.83 -4.55 -6.13
C PRO A 306 -21.30 -3.67 -4.96
N PHE A 307 -20.45 -2.70 -4.58
CA PHE A 307 -20.83 -1.70 -3.58
C PHE A 307 -22.10 -0.98 -4.03
N ARG A 308 -23.18 -1.12 -3.25
CA ARG A 308 -24.41 -0.35 -3.43
C ARG A 308 -24.44 0.75 -2.40
N LEU A 309 -24.38 2.01 -2.85
CA LEU A 309 -24.76 3.14 -2.00
C LEU A 309 -26.17 2.88 -1.48
N ARG A 310 -26.34 2.72 -0.15
CA ARG A 310 -27.66 2.86 0.43
C ARG A 310 -28.10 4.30 0.14
N ALA A 311 -29.10 4.46 -0.70
CA ALA A 311 -29.78 5.73 -0.86
C ALA A 311 -30.39 6.08 0.50
N VAL A 312 -29.66 6.85 1.31
CA VAL A 312 -30.27 7.57 2.41
C VAL A 312 -31.18 8.58 1.72
N ARG A 313 -32.49 8.38 1.79
CA ARG A 313 -33.46 9.44 1.50
C ARG A 313 -33.23 10.52 2.56
N ALA A 314 -32.23 11.35 2.34
CA ALA A 314 -32.16 12.64 2.99
C ALA A 314 -33.29 13.44 2.34
N THR A 315 -34.38 13.63 3.06
CA THR A 315 -35.31 14.74 2.82
C THR A 315 -34.51 16.02 3.05
N VAL A 316 -33.73 16.42 2.05
CA VAL A 316 -33.09 17.73 2.00
C VAL A 316 -34.17 18.70 1.56
N THR A 317 -34.74 19.43 2.53
CA THR A 317 -35.36 20.72 2.25
C THR A 317 -34.31 21.57 1.52
N MET A 318 -34.58 21.89 0.25
CA MET A 318 -33.70 22.69 -0.59
C MET A 318 -33.44 24.07 0.05
N ALA A 319 -32.34 24.19 0.79
CA ALA A 319 -31.63 25.45 0.92
C ALA A 319 -30.53 25.43 -0.13
N ARG A 320 -30.63 26.32 -1.12
CA ARG A 320 -29.66 26.49 -2.20
C ARG A 320 -28.27 26.80 -1.63
N SER A 321 -27.36 25.83 -1.64
CA SER A 321 -25.93 26.08 -1.76
C SER A 321 -25.35 25.13 -2.82
N ALA A 322 -24.93 25.70 -3.94
CA ALA A 322 -24.54 24.98 -5.15
C ALA A 322 -23.12 24.38 -5.09
N SER A 323 -22.46 24.36 -3.92
CA SER A 323 -21.08 23.89 -3.79
C SER A 323 -20.97 22.42 -3.36
N TYR A 324 -21.99 21.83 -2.74
CA TYR A 324 -21.93 20.46 -2.19
C TYR A 324 -22.23 19.33 -3.18
N LEU A 325 -22.88 19.63 -4.31
CA LEU A 325 -23.30 18.61 -5.29
C LEU A 325 -22.28 18.38 -6.43
N ASN A 326 -21.30 19.26 -6.61
CA ASN A 326 -20.36 19.16 -7.74
C ASN A 326 -19.19 18.19 -7.47
N THR A 327 -18.71 18.04 -6.24
CA THR A 327 -17.51 17.24 -5.94
C THR A 327 -17.78 15.73 -5.94
N LEU A 328 -18.93 15.31 -5.42
CA LEU A 328 -19.38 13.92 -5.50
C LEU A 328 -19.73 13.51 -6.94
N GLY A 329 -20.25 14.41 -7.76
CA GLY A 329 -20.72 14.10 -9.12
C GLY A 329 -19.65 13.57 -10.07
N TRP A 330 -18.40 14.05 -9.99
CA TRP A 330 -17.33 13.65 -10.92
C TRP A 330 -16.69 12.32 -10.56
N ILE A 331 -16.45 12.04 -9.28
CA ILE A 331 -15.89 10.74 -8.86
C ILE A 331 -16.98 9.66 -8.90
N VAL A 332 -18.22 9.99 -8.56
CA VAL A 332 -19.37 9.12 -8.81
C VAL A 332 -19.56 8.89 -10.32
N ALA A 333 -19.26 9.87 -11.19
CA ALA A 333 -19.26 9.64 -12.64
C ALA A 333 -18.11 8.71 -13.10
N ILE A 334 -16.91 8.79 -12.52
CA ILE A 334 -15.82 7.85 -12.79
C ILE A 334 -16.17 6.44 -12.26
N ILE A 335 -16.82 6.34 -11.10
CA ILE A 335 -17.22 5.09 -10.45
C ILE A 335 -18.45 4.45 -11.14
N LEU A 336 -19.42 5.24 -11.61
CA LEU A 336 -20.69 4.75 -12.19
C LEU A 336 -20.69 4.67 -13.73
N LEU A 337 -19.92 5.49 -14.47
CA LEU A 337 -19.96 5.51 -15.95
C LEU A 337 -18.98 4.51 -16.59
N GLY A 338 -18.84 3.33 -15.99
CA GLY A 338 -18.13 2.18 -16.56
C GLY A 338 -18.71 1.62 -17.87
N THR A 339 -19.54 2.37 -18.60
CA THR A 339 -20.04 2.01 -19.93
C THR A 339 -19.72 3.12 -20.94
N SER A 340 -18.79 2.80 -21.84
CA SER A 340 -18.42 3.53 -23.08
C SER A 340 -17.52 4.78 -22.96
N TRP A 341 -16.23 4.57 -22.69
CA TRP A 341 -15.19 5.45 -23.23
C TRP A 341 -14.91 5.04 -24.69
N ARG A 342 -15.64 5.63 -25.65
CA ARG A 342 -15.15 5.72 -27.04
C ARG A 342 -14.39 7.04 -27.15
N LEU A 343 -13.06 6.98 -27.23
CA LEU A 343 -12.23 8.08 -27.71
C LEU A 343 -12.71 8.47 -29.12
N ARG A 344 -13.52 9.53 -29.23
CA ARG A 344 -13.66 10.23 -30.50
C ARG A 344 -12.50 11.22 -30.58
N HIS A 345 -11.47 10.86 -31.32
CA HIS A 345 -10.52 11.84 -31.83
C HIS A 345 -11.29 12.86 -32.68
N ARG A 346 -11.53 14.06 -32.14
CA ARG A 346 -11.79 15.23 -32.96
C ARG A 346 -10.43 15.76 -33.39
N VAL A 347 -10.05 15.43 -34.61
CA VAL A 347 -9.01 16.15 -35.34
C VAL A 347 -9.47 17.60 -35.40
N LEU A 348 -8.70 18.51 -34.79
CA LEU A 348 -8.84 19.94 -35.01
C LEU A 348 -8.50 20.17 -36.49
N LYS A 349 -9.49 20.57 -37.28
CA LYS A 349 -9.23 21.18 -38.57
C LYS A 349 -8.89 22.64 -38.31
N GLU A 350 -7.72 23.04 -38.80
CA GLU A 350 -7.34 24.44 -38.98
C GLU A 350 -8.37 25.13 -39.89
N GLU A 351 -8.79 26.33 -39.48
CA GLU A 351 -9.18 27.42 -40.37
C GLU A 351 -8.33 28.64 -40.03
#